data_AF-A0A3A0A1R3-F1
#
_entry.id   AF-A0A3A0A1R3-F1
#
_cell.length_a   1.000
_cell.length_b   1.000
_cell.length_c   1.000
_cell.angle_alpha   90.00
_cell.angle_beta   90.00
_cell.angle_gamma   90.00
#
_symmetry.space_group_name_H-M   'P 1'
#
loop_
_entity.id
_entity.type
_entity.pdbx_description
1 polymer ?
#
loop_
_entity_poly.entity_id
_entity_poly.type
_entity_poly.pdbx_seq_one_letter_code
_entity_poly.pdbx_strand_id
1 'polypeptide(L)'
;MLNKIALLQKYAWLAPSRDALNLVIGDDLDAALSAALYLHAHPNAKLIGVYAKYTTVYYSAAHTWDDVLNAVWLDLDIYHPQCKSLGHHIVRVQPRQALPGFDNSLNLNDLFGKSLQRKFDEKYPLGTIHFLMW
;
A
#
# COMPACT_ATOMS: atom_id res chain seq x y z
N MET A 1 3.81 -7.93 -19.46
CA MET A 1 2.47 -7.34 -19.21
C MET A 1 2.07 -7.72 -17.78
N LEU A 2 1.54 -6.78 -16.99
CA LEU A 2 1.09 -7.10 -15.62
C LEU A 2 -0.08 -8.09 -15.68
N ASN A 3 0.00 -9.17 -14.89
CA ASN A 3 -1.10 -10.13 -14.79
C ASN A 3 -2.00 -9.73 -13.60
N LYS A 4 -3.12 -9.05 -13.90
CA LYS A 4 -4.06 -8.55 -12.89
C LYS A 4 -4.59 -9.67 -12.02
N ILE A 5 -5.00 -10.78 -12.64
CA ILE A 5 -5.58 -11.93 -11.96
C ILE A 5 -4.59 -12.51 -10.96
N ALA A 6 -3.33 -12.73 -11.39
CA ALA A 6 -2.30 -13.28 -10.50
C ALA A 6 -1.98 -12.33 -9.33
N LEU A 7 -1.96 -11.01 -9.56
CA LEU A 7 -1.75 -10.03 -8.50
C LEU A 7 -2.91 -10.01 -7.50
N LEU A 8 -4.15 -10.00 -7.97
CA LEU A 8 -5.34 -10.02 -7.11
C LEU A 8 -5.50 -11.35 -6.37
N GLN A 9 -5.02 -12.47 -6.94
CA GLN A 9 -4.96 -13.75 -6.23
C GLN A 9 -3.92 -13.74 -5.11
N LYS A 10 -2.73 -13.17 -5.36
CA LYS A 10 -1.67 -13.06 -4.34
C LYS A 10 -2.06 -12.07 -3.23
N TYR A 11 -2.67 -10.95 -3.62
CA TYR A 11 -3.05 -9.86 -2.72
C TYR A 11 -4.57 -9.71 -2.74
N ALA A 12 -5.27 -10.69 -2.17
CA ALA A 12 -6.74 -10.76 -2.19
C ALA A 12 -7.43 -9.50 -1.62
N TRP A 13 -6.76 -8.78 -0.71
CA TRP A 13 -7.21 -7.52 -0.15
C TRP A 13 -7.21 -6.35 -1.16
N LEU A 14 -6.70 -6.52 -2.37
CA LEU A 14 -6.83 -5.56 -3.48
C LEU A 14 -8.03 -5.87 -4.39
N ALA A 15 -8.60 -7.07 -4.30
CA ALA A 15 -9.70 -7.48 -5.16
C ALA A 15 -11.00 -6.81 -4.68
N PRO A 16 -11.79 -6.19 -5.59
CA PRO A 16 -13.03 -5.51 -5.22
C PRO A 16 -13.92 -6.38 -4.33
N SER A 17 -14.28 -5.87 -3.16
CA SER A 17 -15.05 -6.60 -2.15
C SER A 17 -15.95 -5.67 -1.36
N ARG A 18 -17.00 -6.23 -0.77
CA ARG A 18 -17.86 -5.56 0.23
C ARG A 18 -17.53 -5.99 1.66
N ASP A 19 -16.45 -6.74 1.87
CA ASP A 19 -16.02 -7.08 3.22
C ASP A 19 -15.53 -5.83 3.96
N ALA A 20 -15.78 -5.79 5.27
CA ALA A 20 -15.26 -4.71 6.11
C ALA A 20 -13.74 -4.86 6.24
N LEU A 21 -13.02 -3.76 6.02
CA LEU A 21 -11.58 -3.68 6.21
C LEU A 21 -11.19 -2.30 6.75
N ASN A 22 -10.12 -2.26 7.51
CA ASN A 22 -9.56 -1.02 8.05
C ASN A 22 -8.50 -0.46 7.10
N LEU A 23 -8.48 0.86 6.94
CA LEU A 23 -7.53 1.61 6.11
C LEU A 23 -6.73 2.58 6.96
N VAL A 24 -5.43 2.67 6.66
CA VAL A 24 -4.53 3.73 7.10
C VAL A 24 -3.87 4.33 5.87
N ILE A 25 -3.77 5.66 5.80
CA ILE A 25 -3.27 6.37 4.61
C ILE A 25 -2.16 7.36 4.99
N GLY A 26 -1.37 7.84 4.02
CA GLY A 26 -0.47 8.99 4.21
C GLY A 26 -1.21 10.31 4.41
N ASP A 27 -0.50 11.36 4.82
CA ASP A 27 -1.06 12.70 5.09
C ASP A 27 -0.96 13.68 3.91
N ASP A 28 -0.86 13.18 2.68
CA ASP A 28 -0.77 13.98 1.46
C ASP A 28 -1.94 13.73 0.47
N LEU A 29 -1.89 14.44 -0.66
CA LEU A 29 -2.93 14.36 -1.69
C LEU A 29 -2.90 13.02 -2.44
N ASP A 30 -1.73 12.43 -2.66
CA ASP A 30 -1.58 11.16 -3.37
C ASP A 30 -2.24 10.02 -2.59
N ALA A 31 -2.05 10.02 -1.27
CA ALA A 31 -2.71 9.12 -0.34
C ALA A 31 -4.24 9.34 -0.29
N ALA A 32 -4.69 10.60 -0.23
CA ALA A 32 -6.12 10.92 -0.21
C ALA A 32 -6.85 10.47 -1.49
N LEU A 33 -6.26 10.71 -2.66
CA LEU A 33 -6.80 10.28 -3.95
C LEU A 33 -6.78 8.75 -4.06
N SER A 34 -5.70 8.11 -3.63
CA SER A 34 -5.62 6.65 -3.56
C SER A 34 -6.74 6.08 -2.69
N ALA A 35 -7.02 6.70 -1.53
CA ALA A 35 -8.10 6.28 -0.64
C ALA A 35 -9.46 6.37 -1.30
N ALA A 36 -9.75 7.46 -2.02
CA ALA A 36 -11.01 7.61 -2.75
C ALA A 36 -11.22 6.50 -3.80
N LEU A 37 -10.18 6.18 -4.57
CA LEU A 37 -10.23 5.10 -5.57
C LEU A 37 -10.39 3.73 -4.92
N TYR A 38 -9.66 3.47 -3.84
CA TYR A 38 -9.76 2.19 -3.13
C TYR A 38 -11.15 2.01 -2.50
N LEU A 39 -11.72 3.04 -1.88
CA LEU A 39 -13.06 3.04 -1.29
C LEU A 39 -14.16 2.85 -2.35
N HIS A 40 -13.94 3.31 -3.59
CA HIS A 40 -14.87 3.05 -4.69
C HIS A 40 -15.01 1.54 -4.98
N ALA A 41 -13.89 0.81 -4.96
CA ALA A 41 -13.88 -0.65 -5.13
C ALA A 41 -14.25 -1.42 -3.84
N HIS A 42 -14.09 -0.80 -2.67
CA HIS A 42 -14.30 -1.39 -1.35
C HIS A 42 -15.19 -0.51 -0.47
N PRO A 43 -16.50 -0.40 -0.77
CA PRO A 43 -17.38 0.60 -0.13
C PRO A 43 -17.60 0.39 1.38
N ASN A 44 -17.30 -0.79 1.91
CA ASN A 44 -17.41 -1.10 3.34
C ASN A 44 -16.08 -0.96 4.10
N ALA A 45 -15.00 -0.60 3.39
CA ALA A 45 -13.75 -0.25 4.03
C ALA A 45 -13.90 1.05 4.84
N LYS A 46 -13.14 1.16 5.93
CA LYS A 46 -13.18 2.31 6.84
C LYS A 46 -11.79 2.91 6.97
N LEU A 47 -11.69 4.21 6.75
CA LEU A 47 -10.50 4.97 7.11
C LEU A 47 -10.44 5.10 8.64
N ILE A 48 -9.46 4.45 9.27
CA ILE A 48 -9.33 4.41 10.73
C ILE A 48 -8.14 5.20 11.25
N GLY A 49 -7.21 5.60 10.37
CA GLY A 49 -6.02 6.35 10.76
C GLY A 49 -5.25 6.97 9.60
N VAL A 50 -4.29 7.81 9.97
CA VAL A 50 -3.39 8.54 9.07
C VAL A 50 -1.97 8.41 9.61
N TYR A 51 -1.02 8.05 8.75
CA TYR A 51 0.40 8.08 9.05
C TYR A 51 0.99 9.43 8.68
N ALA A 52 1.09 10.33 9.66
CA ALA A 52 1.48 11.71 9.44
C ALA A 52 2.99 11.87 9.36
N LYS A 53 3.46 12.55 8.31
CA LYS A 53 4.85 12.95 8.08
C LYS A 53 5.85 11.79 8.18
N TYR A 54 5.40 10.57 7.94
CA TYR A 54 6.19 9.34 8.16
C TYR A 54 6.83 9.24 9.56
N THR A 55 6.16 9.80 10.59
CA THR A 55 6.67 9.79 11.97
C THR A 55 5.65 9.30 12.98
N THR A 56 4.38 9.65 12.81
CA THR A 56 3.35 9.38 13.83
C THR A 56 2.10 8.83 13.19
N VAL A 57 1.61 7.69 13.68
CA VAL A 57 0.32 7.14 13.27
C VAL A 57 -0.76 7.67 14.21
N TYR A 58 -1.68 8.46 13.67
CA TYR A 58 -2.89 8.88 14.37
C TYR A 58 -4.04 7.96 13.96
N TYR A 59 -4.75 7.39 14.92
CA TYR A 59 -5.85 6.48 14.63
C TYR A 59 -6.98 6.63 15.65
N SER A 60 -8.18 6.20 15.26
CA SER A 60 -9.36 6.27 16.11
C SER A 60 -9.20 5.41 17.38
N ALA A 61 -9.58 5.96 18.53
CA ALA A 61 -9.53 5.28 19.82
C ALA A 61 -10.43 4.03 19.91
N ALA A 62 -11.29 3.80 18.92
CA ALA A 62 -12.11 2.59 18.80
C ALA A 62 -11.31 1.36 18.35
N HIS A 63 -10.04 1.51 17.96
CA HIS A 63 -9.19 0.44 17.46
C HIS A 63 -7.97 0.23 18.36
N THR A 64 -7.52 -1.01 18.46
CA THR A 64 -6.24 -1.36 19.08
C THR A 64 -5.09 -1.13 18.09
N TRP A 65 -3.85 -1.09 18.58
CA TRP A 65 -2.69 -1.04 17.68
C TRP A 65 -2.60 -2.27 16.76
N ASP A 66 -3.01 -3.45 17.23
CA ASP A 66 -3.02 -4.64 16.39
C ASP A 66 -4.06 -4.53 15.26
N ASP A 67 -5.23 -3.93 15.50
CA ASP A 67 -6.19 -3.62 14.44
C ASP A 67 -5.63 -2.66 13.38
N VAL A 68 -4.81 -1.70 13.82
CA VAL A 68 -4.14 -0.72 12.96
C VAL A 68 -3.02 -1.39 12.16
N LEU A 69 -2.20 -2.24 12.77
CA LEU A 69 -1.18 -3.02 12.07
C LEU A 69 -1.78 -3.94 11.00
N ASN A 70 -2.89 -4.60 11.32
CA ASN A 70 -3.60 -5.50 10.40
C ASN A 70 -4.45 -4.77 9.35
N ALA A 71 -4.47 -3.43 9.34
CA ALA A 71 -5.13 -2.62 8.33
C ALA A 71 -4.46 -2.74 6.94
N VAL A 72 -5.12 -2.19 5.93
CA VAL A 72 -4.53 -1.90 4.62
C VAL A 72 -3.90 -0.49 4.69
N TRP A 73 -2.59 -0.43 4.46
CA TRP A 73 -1.78 0.78 4.45
C TRP A 73 -1.64 1.27 3.02
N LEU A 74 -2.40 2.31 2.67
CA LEU A 74 -2.58 2.75 1.30
C LEU A 74 -1.70 3.95 0.98
N ASP A 75 -1.05 3.89 -0.18
CA ASP A 75 0.02 4.80 -0.60
C ASP A 75 1.19 4.88 0.38
N LEU A 76 1.46 3.75 1.04
CA LEU A 76 2.48 3.62 2.08
C LEU A 76 3.28 2.33 1.89
N ASP A 77 4.57 2.42 2.20
CA ASP A 77 5.52 1.33 2.08
C ASP A 77 5.97 0.85 3.47
N ILE A 78 5.02 0.26 4.21
CA ILE A 78 5.25 -0.15 5.61
C ILE A 78 5.98 -1.49 5.66
N TYR A 79 7.19 -1.48 6.20
CA TYR A 79 8.01 -2.68 6.36
C TYR A 79 7.66 -3.43 7.65
N HIS A 80 6.61 -4.26 7.59
CA HIS A 80 6.19 -5.08 8.72
C HIS A 80 5.38 -6.31 8.24
N PRO A 81 5.67 -7.53 8.73
CA PRO A 81 5.09 -8.76 8.20
C PRO A 81 3.56 -8.86 8.36
N GLN A 82 2.97 -8.21 9.37
CA GLN A 82 1.51 -8.15 9.54
C GLN A 82 0.84 -7.14 8.60
N CYS A 83 1.59 -6.15 8.10
CA CYS A 83 1.00 -5.07 7.33
C CYS A 83 0.73 -5.49 5.89
N LYS A 84 -0.44 -5.08 5.39
CA LYS A 84 -0.78 -5.11 3.96
C LYS A 84 -0.59 -3.71 3.44
N SER A 85 0.47 -3.45 2.68
CA SER A 85 0.72 -2.12 2.13
C SER A 85 0.61 -2.12 0.60
N LEU A 86 0.02 -1.07 0.06
CA LEU A 86 0.09 -0.74 -1.36
C LEU A 86 0.84 0.59 -1.47
N GLY A 87 1.98 0.58 -2.15
CA GLY A 87 2.81 1.76 -2.29
C GLY A 87 3.65 1.75 -3.55
N HIS A 88 4.45 2.79 -3.71
CA HIS A 88 5.27 2.97 -4.91
C HIS A 88 6.59 3.70 -4.62
N HIS A 89 7.04 3.85 -3.37
CA HIS A 89 8.38 4.39 -3.13
C HIS A 89 9.48 3.41 -3.55
N ILE A 90 10.71 3.88 -3.58
CA ILE A 90 11.88 3.01 -3.75
C ILE A 90 12.18 2.38 -2.39
N VAL A 91 11.94 1.08 -2.28
CA VAL A 91 12.06 0.33 -1.02
C VAL A 91 13.31 -0.53 -0.91
N ARG A 92 14.05 -0.71 -2.01
CA ARG A 92 15.29 -1.50 -2.04
C ARG A 92 16.49 -0.62 -2.34
N VAL A 93 17.60 -0.88 -1.65
CA VAL A 93 18.90 -0.30 -2.02
C VAL A 93 19.47 -1.07 -3.21
N GLN A 94 19.56 -2.40 -3.06
CA GLN A 94 20.12 -3.29 -4.07
C GLN A 94 19.01 -4.08 -4.79
N PRO A 95 19.19 -4.42 -6.08
CA PRO A 95 18.31 -5.36 -6.76
C PRO A 95 18.25 -6.69 -5.99
N ARG A 96 17.04 -7.24 -5.81
CA ARG A 96 16.82 -8.57 -5.18
C ARG A 96 17.25 -8.69 -3.71
N GLN A 97 17.55 -7.60 -3.01
CA GLN A 97 17.70 -7.59 -1.55
C GLN A 97 16.49 -8.29 -0.92
N ALA A 98 16.66 -9.23 0.01
CA ALA A 98 15.52 -9.85 0.69
C ALA A 98 14.87 -8.85 1.67
N LEU A 99 13.54 -8.69 1.60
CA LEU A 99 12.77 -7.81 2.48
C LEU A 99 11.50 -8.53 2.96
N PRO A 100 11.60 -9.49 3.89
CA PRO A 100 10.47 -10.33 4.32
C PRO A 100 9.32 -9.53 4.95
N GLY A 101 9.59 -8.36 5.54
CA GLY A 101 8.55 -7.44 6.01
C GLY A 101 7.62 -6.89 4.92
N PHE A 102 7.88 -7.15 3.63
CA PHE A 102 7.00 -6.77 2.52
C PHE A 102 6.26 -7.96 1.89
N ASP A 103 6.33 -9.18 2.45
CA ASP A 103 5.75 -10.37 1.81
C ASP A 103 4.23 -10.24 1.55
N ASN A 104 3.53 -9.55 2.45
CA ASN A 104 2.09 -9.26 2.36
C ASN A 104 1.75 -7.93 1.69
N SER A 105 2.75 -7.22 1.18
CA SER A 105 2.64 -5.88 0.60
C SER A 105 2.96 -5.89 -0.91
N LEU A 106 2.34 -4.96 -1.64
CA LEU A 106 2.59 -4.72 -3.05
C LEU A 106 3.23 -3.34 -3.21
N ASN A 107 4.51 -3.33 -3.57
CA ASN A 107 5.18 -2.11 -4.03
C ASN A 107 5.31 -2.13 -5.55
N LEU A 108 4.79 -1.10 -6.21
CA LEU A 108 4.71 -1.06 -7.67
C LEU A 108 6.07 -0.85 -8.33
N ASN A 109 6.97 -0.06 -7.76
CA ASN A 109 8.31 0.12 -8.34
C ASN A 109 9.18 -1.13 -8.13
N ASP A 110 8.99 -1.84 -7.02
CA ASP A 110 9.63 -3.13 -6.76
C ASP A 110 9.13 -4.24 -7.71
N LEU A 111 7.83 -4.24 -8.04
CA LEU A 111 7.25 -5.15 -9.04
C LEU A 111 7.96 -5.04 -10.40
N PHE A 112 8.48 -3.86 -10.73
CA PHE A 112 9.28 -3.60 -11.93
C PHE A 112 10.80 -3.69 -11.70
N GLY A 113 11.23 -4.16 -10.52
CA GLY A 113 12.62 -4.38 -10.17
C GLY A 113 13.44 -3.10 -10.01
N LYS A 114 12.80 -1.98 -9.68
CA LYS A 114 13.47 -0.69 -9.42
C LYS A 114 13.97 -0.65 -7.99
N SER A 115 15.16 -0.06 -7.83
CA SER A 115 15.86 0.08 -6.55
C SER A 115 16.75 1.32 -6.62
N LEU A 116 17.37 1.72 -5.51
CA LEU A 116 18.31 2.84 -5.53
C LEU A 116 19.45 2.64 -6.53
N GLN A 117 19.97 1.41 -6.64
CA GLN A 117 21.07 1.07 -7.54
C GLN A 117 20.63 0.68 -8.96
N ARG A 118 19.32 0.61 -9.25
CA ARG A 118 18.81 0.16 -10.56
C ARG A 118 17.53 0.88 -10.92
N LYS A 119 17.56 1.63 -12.03
CA LYS A 119 16.38 2.29 -12.63
C LYS A 119 15.66 3.22 -11.65
N PHE A 120 16.43 3.91 -10.82
CA PHE A 120 15.91 4.87 -9.83
C PHE A 120 15.30 6.09 -10.52
N ASP A 121 15.95 6.57 -11.57
CA ASP A 121 15.51 7.63 -12.49
C ASP A 121 14.21 7.27 -13.23
N GLU A 122 13.92 5.97 -13.39
CA GLU A 122 12.66 5.49 -13.95
C GLU A 122 11.55 5.33 -12.87
N LYS A 123 11.73 5.82 -11.62
CA LYS A 123 10.69 5.74 -10.57
C LYS A 123 9.35 6.20 -11.12
N TYR A 124 8.32 5.38 -10.97
CA TYR A 124 6.98 5.71 -11.45
C TYR A 124 6.24 6.56 -10.41
N PRO A 125 5.94 7.84 -10.69
CA PRO A 125 5.16 8.70 -9.80
C PRO A 125 3.68 8.29 -9.81
N LEU A 126 2.95 8.63 -8.75
CA LEU A 126 1.51 8.35 -8.61
C LEU A 126 1.15 6.87 -8.86
N GLY A 127 2.05 5.95 -8.53
CA GLY A 127 1.92 4.55 -8.90
C GLY A 127 0.64 3.93 -8.32
N THR A 128 0.38 4.21 -7.05
CA THR A 128 -0.79 3.73 -6.30
C THR A 128 -2.09 4.11 -7.01
N ILE A 129 -2.26 5.39 -7.36
CA ILE A 129 -3.42 5.91 -8.09
C ILE A 129 -3.59 5.18 -9.43
N HIS A 130 -2.53 5.13 -10.25
CA HIS A 130 -2.59 4.48 -11.56
C HIS A 130 -2.95 3.00 -11.47
N PHE A 131 -2.45 2.29 -10.45
CA PHE A 131 -2.79 0.89 -10.22
C PHE A 131 -4.26 0.71 -9.81
N LEU A 132 -4.80 1.59 -8.97
CA LEU A 132 -6.20 1.51 -8.52
C LEU A 132 -7.21 1.91 -9.62
N MET A 133 -6.77 2.67 -10.64
CA MET A 133 -7.58 2.98 -11.82
C MET A 133 -7.61 1.86 -12.87
N TRP A 134 -6.62 0.96 -12.84
CA TRP A 134 -6.45 -0.12 -13.81
C TRP A 134 -7.34 -1.32 -13.52
#